data_AF-A0A933ID14-F1
#
_entry.id   AF-A0A933ID14-F1
#
_cell.length_a   1.000
_cell.length_b   1.000
_cell.length_c   1.000
_cell.angle_alpha   90.00
_cell.angle_beta   90.00
_cell.angle_gamma   90.00
#
_symmetry.space_group_name_H-M   'P 1'
#
loop_
_entity.id
_entity.type
_entity.pdbx_description
1 polymer ?
#
loop_
_entity_poly.entity_id
_entity_poly.type
_entity_poly.pdbx_seq_one_letter_code
_entity_poly.pdbx_strand_id
1 'polypeptide(L)'
;MADRIQLGEDEVRERYRLACQTAVADDLTVLIAPALEEGAFQILAGTGDLRSATGCSLDSGVRKIFVRPQPPSREDHQSSDLEELLREVAEPVTEVPLQVLRTIPSLLRSASDGLTLTRFDQGLLALEAGDTSAQSYGMAFDIGTTTVVGYLVDLSGGEVLDTASSLNPQSAFGGDLMSRIAFAQEGPSNARQLHARILQLLSGQIEEVCDKAGVSRDQIYKVVAVGNTAMHHLLLGIDPTYVGQAPYAPSVRRSLRVTARELGLRVHPNAPVFLLPLVAGFVGADTVGMVLSTRIYESRGTRIAVDIGTNGEVVIGSR
;
A
#
# COMPACT_ATOMS: atom_id res chain seq x y z
N MET A 1 45.08 -3.45 3.22
CA MET A 1 44.94 -4.85 3.70
C MET A 1 43.48 -5.31 3.58
N ALA A 2 42.51 -4.51 4.04
CA ALA A 2 41.08 -4.80 3.87
C ALA A 2 40.64 -4.95 2.40
N ASP A 3 41.10 -4.09 1.49
CA ASP A 3 40.77 -4.21 0.06
C ASP A 3 41.12 -5.59 -0.52
N ARG A 4 42.32 -6.12 -0.23
CA ARG A 4 42.73 -7.44 -0.72
C ARG A 4 41.91 -8.58 -0.14
N ILE A 5 41.38 -8.40 1.06
CA ILE A 5 40.55 -9.41 1.74
C ILE A 5 39.14 -9.44 1.15
N GLN A 6 38.58 -8.27 0.82
CA GLN A 6 37.18 -8.13 0.37
C GLN A 6 37.03 -8.22 -1.15
N LEU A 7 37.99 -7.68 -1.90
CA LEU A 7 37.96 -7.61 -3.38
C LEU A 7 38.85 -8.69 -4.04
N GLY A 8 39.72 -9.34 -3.26
CA GLY A 8 40.73 -10.25 -3.79
C GLY A 8 41.91 -9.51 -4.45
N GLU A 9 42.92 -10.27 -4.90
CA GLU A 9 44.15 -9.68 -5.43
C GLU A 9 43.98 -9.07 -6.84
N ASP A 10 43.14 -9.68 -7.68
CA ASP A 10 42.96 -9.25 -9.07
C ASP A 10 42.25 -7.90 -9.17
N GLU A 11 41.14 -7.69 -8.45
CA GLU A 11 40.41 -6.42 -8.44
C GLU A 11 41.25 -5.28 -7.83
N VAL A 12 42.03 -5.58 -6.79
CA VAL A 12 42.96 -4.60 -6.21
C VAL A 12 44.06 -4.22 -7.20
N ARG A 13 44.53 -5.17 -8.02
CA ARG A 13 45.49 -4.92 -9.11
C ARG A 13 44.87 -4.07 -10.23
N GLU A 14 43.58 -4.24 -10.48
CA GLU A 14 42.77 -3.44 -11.40
C GLU A 14 42.32 -2.08 -10.82
N ARG A 15 42.83 -1.73 -9.63
CA ARG A 15 42.61 -0.45 -8.93
C ARG A 15 41.24 -0.27 -8.30
N TYR A 16 40.47 -1.33 -8.12
CA TYR A 16 39.28 -1.29 -7.28
C TYR A 16 39.67 -1.06 -5.81
N ARG A 17 38.91 -0.21 -5.12
CA ARG A 17 39.14 0.16 -3.72
C ARG A 17 37.81 0.25 -2.99
N LEU A 18 37.79 -0.13 -1.72
CA LEU A 18 36.62 0.08 -0.88
C LEU A 18 36.48 1.58 -0.57
N ALA A 19 35.44 2.21 -1.11
CA ALA A 19 35.23 3.66 -0.98
C ALA A 19 35.15 4.12 0.48
N CYS A 20 34.56 3.32 1.37
CA CYS A 20 34.44 3.64 2.79
C CYS A 20 35.75 3.58 3.58
N GLN A 21 36.82 3.02 3.01
CA GLN A 21 38.12 2.85 3.68
C GLN A 21 39.27 3.58 2.99
N THR A 22 39.00 4.20 1.84
CA THR A 22 40.03 4.89 1.06
C THR A 22 40.05 6.36 1.42
N ALA A 23 41.10 6.80 2.11
CA ALA A 23 41.33 8.21 2.37
C ALA A 23 41.84 8.92 1.11
N VAL A 24 41.30 10.10 0.82
CA VAL A 24 41.74 10.97 -0.27
C VAL A 24 42.91 11.81 0.24
N ALA A 25 44.09 11.63 -0.35
CA ALA A 25 45.29 12.36 0.05
C ALA A 25 45.64 13.54 -0.89
N ASP A 26 45.26 13.44 -2.17
CA ASP A 26 45.54 14.41 -3.23
C ASP A 26 44.39 14.42 -4.26
N ASP A 27 44.46 15.33 -5.22
CA ASP A 27 43.52 15.40 -6.35
C ASP A 27 43.42 14.05 -7.07
N LEU A 28 42.20 13.52 -7.19
CA LEU A 28 41.95 12.23 -7.83
C LEU A 28 40.66 12.23 -8.64
N THR A 29 40.59 11.31 -9.60
CA THR A 29 39.39 11.02 -10.39
C THR A 29 38.93 9.61 -10.06
N VAL A 30 37.65 9.46 -9.69
CA VAL A 30 37.05 8.16 -9.37
C VAL A 30 36.16 7.72 -10.52
N LEU A 31 36.31 6.47 -10.96
CA LEU A 31 35.35 5.80 -11.82
C LEU A 31 34.50 4.88 -10.95
N ILE A 32 33.18 5.04 -11.02
CA ILE A 32 32.25 4.16 -10.30
C ILE A 32 32.20 2.84 -11.07
N ALA A 33 32.52 1.74 -10.38
CA ALA A 33 32.37 0.40 -10.93
C ALA A 33 30.91 0.19 -11.38
N PRO A 34 30.66 -0.39 -12.57
CA PRO A 34 29.32 -0.82 -12.92
C PRO A 34 28.80 -1.78 -11.85
N ALA A 35 27.52 -1.67 -11.50
CA ALA A 35 26.93 -2.54 -10.49
C ALA A 35 27.13 -4.01 -10.90
N LEU A 36 27.75 -4.80 -10.02
CA LEU A 36 28.05 -6.22 -10.27
C LEU A 36 26.77 -7.07 -10.41
N GLU A 37 25.65 -6.55 -9.92
CA GLU A 37 24.31 -7.01 -10.23
C GLU A 37 23.49 -5.80 -10.68
N GLU A 38 22.86 -5.88 -11.86
CA GLU A 38 21.70 -5.04 -12.19
C GLU A 38 20.52 -5.48 -11.31
N GLY A 39 20.66 -5.28 -9.99
CA GLY A 39 19.55 -5.31 -9.06
C GLY A 39 18.64 -4.14 -9.39
N ALA A 40 17.43 -4.46 -9.85
CA ALA A 40 16.33 -3.57 -10.18
C ALA A 40 16.45 -2.20 -9.48
N PHE A 41 16.44 -1.11 -10.27
CA PHE A 41 16.31 0.29 -9.84
C PHE A 41 16.15 0.43 -8.32
N GLN A 42 17.28 0.58 -7.61
CA GLN A 42 17.27 0.82 -6.17
C GLN A 42 16.69 2.23 -5.93
N ILE A 43 15.37 2.35 -5.99
CA ILE A 43 14.68 3.24 -5.07
C ILE A 43 15.12 2.74 -3.70
N LEU A 44 15.67 3.62 -2.88
CA LEU A 44 16.00 3.36 -1.48
C LEU A 44 14.69 3.00 -0.73
N ALA A 45 14.18 1.79 -0.96
CA ALA A 45 13.15 1.13 -0.18
C ALA A 45 13.80 0.61 1.10
N GLY A 46 14.60 1.46 1.76
CA GLY A 46 15.13 1.19 3.09
C GLY A 46 13.94 1.20 4.02
N THR A 47 13.37 0.02 4.26
CA THR A 47 12.35 -0.24 5.28
C THR A 47 13.03 -0.16 6.64
N GLY A 48 13.39 1.06 7.06
CA GLY A 48 13.76 1.29 8.46
C GLY A 48 12.61 0.83 9.34
N ASP A 49 12.91 0.09 10.40
CA ASP A 49 11.91 -0.39 11.37
C ASP A 49 11.03 0.78 11.85
N LEU A 50 9.81 0.86 11.30
CA LEU A 50 8.78 1.86 11.62
C LEU A 50 8.47 1.89 13.14
N ARG A 51 8.80 0.80 13.84
CA ARG A 51 8.59 0.59 15.27
C ARG A 51 9.38 1.54 16.17
N SER A 52 10.54 2.03 15.76
CA SER A 52 11.48 2.68 16.70
C SER A 52 11.47 4.22 16.67
N ALA A 53 10.91 4.85 15.64
CA ALA A 53 11.13 6.28 15.40
C ALA A 53 10.01 7.21 15.91
N THR A 54 8.84 6.69 16.29
CA THR A 54 7.67 7.57 16.40
C THR A 54 6.73 7.15 17.52
N GLY A 55 6.37 8.07 18.43
CA GLY A 55 5.42 7.83 19.53
C GLY A 55 3.96 7.60 19.09
N CYS A 56 3.75 6.83 18.02
CA CYS A 56 2.45 6.36 17.54
C CYS A 56 2.19 4.94 18.04
N SER A 57 0.98 4.70 18.55
CA SER A 57 0.46 3.35 18.73
C SER A 57 0.06 2.78 17.37
N LEU A 58 0.47 1.54 17.08
CA LEU A 58 0.03 0.85 15.88
C LEU A 58 -1.48 0.54 15.99
N ASP A 59 -2.26 1.13 15.10
CA ASP A 59 -3.66 0.77 14.94
C ASP A 59 -4.01 0.69 13.45
N SER A 60 -4.12 -0.54 12.94
CA SER A 60 -4.52 -0.79 11.56
C SER A 60 -6.02 -0.58 11.34
N GLY A 61 -6.83 -0.48 12.40
CA GLY A 61 -8.30 -0.57 12.34
C GLY A 61 -8.81 -1.98 12.02
N VAL A 62 -7.94 -2.94 11.65
CA VAL A 62 -8.28 -4.34 11.43
C VAL A 62 -8.12 -5.11 12.73
N ARG A 63 -9.11 -5.95 13.07
CA ARG A 63 -9.07 -6.83 14.25
C ARG A 63 -9.56 -8.22 13.86
N LYS A 64 -8.80 -9.25 14.24
CA LYS A 64 -9.19 -10.65 14.07
C LYS A 64 -9.56 -11.25 15.42
N ILE A 65 -10.74 -11.85 15.52
CA ILE A 65 -11.30 -12.39 16.75
C ILE A 65 -11.64 -13.85 16.52
N PHE A 66 -10.93 -14.74 17.21
CA PHE A 66 -11.21 -16.17 17.19
C PHE A 66 -12.29 -16.52 18.23
N VAL A 67 -13.29 -17.28 17.82
CA VAL A 67 -14.48 -17.64 18.61
C VAL A 67 -14.85 -19.11 18.40
N ARG A 68 -15.62 -19.68 19.33
CA ARG A 68 -16.15 -21.05 19.22
C ARG A 68 -17.68 -21.07 19.35
N PRO A 69 -18.39 -20.46 18.40
CA PRO A 69 -19.84 -20.34 18.48
C PRO A 69 -20.51 -21.70 18.32
N GLN A 70 -21.69 -21.84 18.91
CA GLN A 70 -22.55 -23.00 18.68
C GLN A 70 -23.74 -22.60 17.82
N PRO A 71 -24.16 -23.42 16.84
CA PRO A 71 -25.36 -23.14 16.07
C PRO A 71 -26.60 -23.11 16.98
N PRO A 72 -27.68 -22.41 16.57
CA PRO A 72 -28.95 -22.46 17.29
C PRO A 72 -29.41 -23.91 17.45
N SER A 73 -29.63 -24.34 18.68
CA SER A 73 -29.94 -25.74 19.02
C SER A 73 -31.17 -25.91 19.90
N ARG A 74 -31.66 -24.82 20.50
CA ARG A 74 -32.79 -24.83 21.45
C ARG A 74 -34.10 -24.47 20.75
N GLU A 75 -35.10 -25.32 20.84
CA GLU A 75 -36.44 -25.04 20.31
C GLU A 75 -37.16 -23.90 21.07
N ASP A 76 -36.83 -23.72 22.35
CA ASP A 76 -37.43 -22.70 23.23
C ASP A 76 -36.74 -21.33 23.16
N HIS A 77 -35.64 -21.21 22.40
CA HIS A 77 -34.92 -19.96 22.20
C HIS A 77 -34.57 -19.78 20.72
N GLN A 78 -35.35 -18.94 20.04
CA GLN A 78 -35.14 -18.63 18.63
C GLN A 78 -34.06 -17.54 18.48
N SER A 79 -32.84 -17.95 18.18
CA SER A 79 -31.72 -17.10 17.77
C SER A 79 -31.34 -17.35 16.31
N SER A 80 -30.66 -16.39 15.70
CA SER A 80 -30.08 -16.51 14.36
C SER A 80 -28.61 -16.97 14.41
N ASP A 81 -28.15 -17.61 13.34
CA ASP A 81 -26.74 -18.00 13.19
C ASP A 81 -25.78 -16.79 13.37
N LEU A 82 -26.20 -15.56 13.00
CA LEU A 82 -25.42 -14.35 13.19
C LEU A 82 -25.35 -13.93 14.68
N GLU A 83 -26.46 -14.00 15.42
CA GLU A 83 -26.48 -13.71 16.85
C GLU A 83 -25.62 -14.70 17.64
N GLU A 84 -25.68 -15.98 17.28
CA GLU A 84 -24.82 -17.02 17.87
C GLU A 84 -23.34 -16.76 17.59
N LEU A 85 -22.99 -16.40 16.35
CA LEU A 85 -21.63 -16.07 15.95
C LEU A 85 -21.07 -14.86 16.72
N LEU A 86 -21.90 -13.83 16.91
CA LEU A 86 -21.47 -12.58 17.53
C LEU A 86 -21.53 -12.59 19.06
N ARG A 87 -22.03 -13.65 19.69
CA ARG A 87 -22.20 -13.72 21.15
C ARG A 87 -20.90 -13.53 21.93
N GLU A 88 -19.79 -14.00 21.38
CA GLU A 88 -18.44 -13.90 21.99
C GLU A 88 -17.71 -12.61 21.59
N VAL A 89 -18.31 -11.76 20.73
CA VAL A 89 -17.71 -10.52 20.26
C VAL A 89 -18.14 -9.37 21.17
N ALA A 90 -17.18 -8.76 21.88
CA ALA A 90 -17.45 -7.75 22.89
C ALA A 90 -18.01 -6.44 22.31
N GLU A 91 -17.44 -5.94 21.21
CA GLU A 91 -17.90 -4.70 20.58
C GLU A 91 -18.97 -4.95 19.52
N PRO A 92 -19.97 -4.07 19.39
CA PRO A 92 -21.05 -4.25 18.43
C PRO A 92 -20.53 -4.28 16.99
N VAL A 93 -21.11 -5.17 16.19
CA VAL A 93 -20.94 -5.22 14.74
C VAL A 93 -22.15 -4.54 14.10
N THR A 94 -21.93 -3.43 13.40
CA THR A 94 -23.00 -2.61 12.81
C THR A 94 -23.27 -2.95 11.36
N GLU A 95 -22.28 -3.50 10.65
CA GLU A 95 -22.36 -3.82 9.23
C GLU A 95 -21.85 -5.22 8.96
N VAL A 96 -22.62 -6.02 8.21
CA VAL A 96 -22.23 -7.35 7.75
C VAL A 96 -22.48 -7.46 6.24
N PRO A 97 -21.43 -7.57 5.40
CA PRO A 97 -21.58 -7.74 3.97
C PRO A 97 -22.38 -9.00 3.65
N LEU A 98 -23.29 -8.91 2.69
CA LEU A 98 -24.13 -10.03 2.26
C LEU A 98 -23.33 -11.29 1.89
N GLN A 99 -22.13 -11.11 1.35
CA GLN A 99 -21.25 -12.23 1.00
C GLN A 99 -20.80 -13.01 2.23
N VAL A 100 -20.53 -12.32 3.35
CA VAL A 100 -20.19 -12.97 4.63
C VAL A 100 -21.43 -13.63 5.20
N LEU A 101 -22.60 -12.96 5.20
CA LEU A 101 -23.86 -13.56 5.67
C LEU A 101 -24.18 -14.88 4.96
N ARG A 102 -23.86 -15.00 3.67
CA ARG A 102 -24.07 -16.21 2.88
C ARG A 102 -23.17 -17.38 3.30
N THR A 103 -22.00 -17.13 3.91
CA THR A 103 -21.09 -18.19 4.34
C THR A 103 -21.36 -18.67 5.76
N ILE A 104 -21.97 -17.84 6.61
CA ILE A 104 -22.22 -18.14 8.03
C ILE A 104 -22.88 -19.51 8.23
N PRO A 105 -24.02 -19.88 7.56
CA PRO A 105 -24.71 -21.11 7.89
C PRO A 105 -23.88 -22.38 7.64
N SER A 106 -23.06 -22.35 6.59
CA SER A 106 -22.17 -23.47 6.24
C SER A 106 -20.98 -23.53 7.20
N LEU A 107 -20.32 -22.40 7.44
CA LEU A 107 -19.13 -22.33 8.29
C LEU A 107 -19.44 -22.67 9.76
N LEU A 108 -20.56 -22.17 10.29
CA LEU A 108 -20.99 -22.44 11.66
C LEU A 108 -21.25 -23.92 11.95
N ARG A 109 -21.59 -24.71 10.93
CA ARG A 109 -21.88 -26.15 11.05
C ARG A 109 -20.71 -27.05 10.65
N SER A 110 -19.81 -26.57 9.81
CA SER A 110 -18.69 -27.37 9.28
C SER A 110 -17.35 -27.15 9.99
N ALA A 111 -17.13 -25.98 10.60
CA ALA A 111 -15.87 -25.66 11.27
C ALA A 111 -15.88 -26.11 12.74
N SER A 112 -15.53 -27.37 13.02
CA SER A 112 -15.50 -27.90 14.40
C SER A 112 -14.48 -27.23 15.31
N ASP A 113 -13.39 -26.69 14.74
CA ASP A 113 -12.28 -26.11 15.51
C ASP A 113 -12.51 -24.64 15.89
N GLY A 114 -13.62 -24.04 15.48
CA GLY A 114 -13.95 -22.63 15.70
C GLY A 114 -13.85 -21.78 14.43
N LEU A 115 -14.09 -20.48 14.60
CA LEU A 115 -14.15 -19.51 13.51
C LEU A 115 -13.34 -18.25 13.87
N THR A 116 -12.76 -17.61 12.88
CA THR A 116 -12.14 -16.29 13.03
C THR A 116 -12.92 -15.23 12.28
N LEU A 117 -13.34 -14.19 13.00
CA LEU A 117 -13.97 -13.00 12.43
C LEU A 117 -12.91 -11.95 12.18
N THR A 118 -12.87 -11.41 10.97
CA THR A 118 -12.03 -10.25 10.65
C THR A 118 -12.91 -9.01 10.54
N ARG A 119 -12.62 -7.98 11.34
CA ARG A 119 -13.37 -6.72 11.41
C ARG A 119 -12.51 -5.54 10.96
N PHE A 120 -13.18 -4.51 10.45
CA PHE A 120 -12.61 -3.19 10.26
C PHE A 120 -13.55 -2.15 10.86
N ASP A 121 -13.04 -1.40 11.85
CA ASP A 121 -13.87 -0.58 12.74
C ASP A 121 -15.05 -1.39 13.32
N GLN A 122 -16.30 -0.97 13.06
CA GLN A 122 -17.52 -1.66 13.51
C GLN A 122 -18.11 -2.62 12.46
N GLY A 123 -17.49 -2.78 11.30
CA GLY A 123 -17.97 -3.67 10.23
C GLY A 123 -17.27 -5.03 10.22
N LEU A 124 -18.00 -6.09 9.89
CA LEU A 124 -17.42 -7.41 9.61
C LEU A 124 -16.88 -7.44 8.18
N LEU A 125 -15.61 -7.80 8.00
CA LEU A 125 -14.98 -7.96 6.69
C LEU A 125 -15.06 -9.39 6.19
N ALA A 126 -14.66 -10.35 7.02
CA ALA A 126 -14.48 -11.75 6.63
C ALA A 126 -14.84 -12.70 7.77
N LEU A 127 -15.13 -13.95 7.39
CA LEU A 127 -15.34 -15.07 8.30
C LEU A 127 -14.56 -16.27 7.77
N GLU A 128 -13.66 -16.82 8.59
CA GLU A 128 -12.71 -17.86 8.23
C GLU A 128 -12.84 -19.06 9.19
N ALA A 129 -12.60 -20.28 8.69
CA ALA A 129 -12.58 -21.47 9.53
C ALA A 129 -11.27 -21.61 10.30
N GLY A 130 -11.34 -22.07 11.55
CA GLY A 130 -10.19 -22.24 12.43
C GLY A 130 -9.65 -20.92 12.98
N ASP A 131 -8.51 -20.99 13.66
CA ASP A 131 -7.79 -19.84 14.21
C ASP A 131 -6.83 -19.26 13.17
N THR A 132 -7.22 -18.13 12.57
CA THR A 132 -6.39 -17.36 11.64
C THR A 132 -6.01 -16.00 12.23
N SER A 133 -6.11 -15.81 13.55
CA SER A 133 -5.93 -14.52 14.22
C SER A 133 -4.56 -13.89 13.98
N ALA A 134 -3.52 -14.71 13.77
CA ALA A 134 -2.16 -14.26 13.45
C ALA A 134 -1.96 -13.83 11.98
N GLN A 135 -2.92 -14.08 11.10
CA GLN A 135 -2.81 -13.85 9.65
C GLN A 135 -3.60 -12.59 9.29
N SER A 136 -2.97 -11.41 9.40
CA SER A 136 -3.61 -10.11 9.18
C SER A 136 -2.67 -9.19 8.41
N TYR A 137 -2.92 -9.02 7.11
CA TYR A 137 -2.01 -8.32 6.22
C TYR A 137 -2.68 -7.13 5.52
N GLY A 138 -1.85 -6.20 5.05
CA GLY A 138 -2.26 -5.02 4.31
C GLY A 138 -1.28 -4.67 3.19
N MET A 139 -1.73 -3.82 2.28
CA MET A 139 -0.88 -3.27 1.21
C MET A 139 -0.80 -1.75 1.32
N ALA A 140 0.40 -1.21 1.12
CA ALA A 140 0.59 0.22 0.88
C ALA A 140 1.16 0.43 -0.52
N PHE A 141 0.61 1.37 -1.29
CA PHE A 141 1.08 1.69 -2.63
C PHE A 141 1.46 3.16 -2.74
N ASP A 142 2.62 3.40 -3.33
CA ASP A 142 3.03 4.70 -3.84
C ASP A 142 2.99 4.68 -5.37
N ILE A 143 2.03 5.40 -5.94
CA ILE A 143 1.74 5.40 -7.37
C ILE A 143 2.35 6.66 -8.00
N GLY A 144 3.63 6.55 -8.32
CA GLY A 144 4.34 7.55 -9.08
C GLY A 144 3.99 7.52 -10.58
N THR A 145 4.33 8.61 -11.26
CA THR A 145 4.19 8.71 -12.71
C THR A 145 5.13 7.72 -13.40
N THR A 146 6.38 7.60 -12.98
CA THR A 146 7.37 6.69 -13.61
C THR A 146 7.41 5.32 -12.94
N THR A 147 7.33 5.26 -11.62
CA THR A 147 7.49 4.02 -10.85
C THR A 147 6.32 3.86 -9.89
N VAL A 148 5.90 2.62 -9.65
CA VAL A 148 4.92 2.27 -8.63
C VAL A 148 5.57 1.29 -7.67
N VAL A 149 5.46 1.57 -6.37
CA VAL A 149 6.02 0.73 -5.31
C VAL A 149 4.89 0.22 -4.43
N GLY A 150 4.88 -1.07 -4.18
CA GLY A 150 3.93 -1.75 -3.29
C GLY A 150 4.64 -2.40 -2.12
N TYR A 151 4.10 -2.22 -0.91
CA TYR A 151 4.63 -2.79 0.33
C TYR A 151 3.59 -3.72 0.93
N LEU A 152 3.98 -4.98 1.18
CA LEU A 152 3.19 -5.92 1.97
C LEU A 152 3.51 -5.71 3.45
N VAL A 153 2.49 -5.52 4.28
CA VAL A 153 2.65 -5.16 5.69
C VAL A 153 1.87 -6.14 6.58
N ASP A 154 2.51 -6.64 7.63
CA ASP A 154 1.79 -7.27 8.75
C ASP A 154 1.08 -6.19 9.57
N LEU A 155 -0.25 -6.26 9.63
CA LEU A 155 -1.08 -5.27 10.32
C LEU A 155 -1.04 -5.43 11.85
N SER A 156 -0.55 -6.56 12.35
CA SER A 156 -0.42 -6.84 13.78
C SER A 156 0.87 -6.26 14.33
N GLY A 157 1.97 -6.46 13.59
CA GLY A 157 3.30 -6.01 13.96
C GLY A 157 3.75 -4.69 13.35
N GLY A 158 3.13 -4.25 12.25
CA GLY A 158 3.55 -3.08 11.47
C GLY A 158 4.82 -3.30 10.64
N GLU A 159 5.26 -4.55 10.50
CA GLU A 159 6.47 -4.93 9.76
C GLU A 159 6.19 -5.00 8.27
N VAL A 160 7.11 -4.50 7.45
CA VAL A 160 7.07 -4.69 5.99
C VAL A 160 7.64 -6.08 5.69
N LEU A 161 6.80 -6.97 5.18
CA LEU A 161 7.18 -8.35 4.87
C LEU A 161 7.90 -8.47 3.54
N ASP A 162 7.47 -7.69 2.54
CA ASP A 162 8.09 -7.66 1.21
C ASP A 162 7.72 -6.35 0.48
N THR A 163 8.50 -6.03 -0.56
CA THR A 163 8.34 -4.85 -1.40
C THR A 163 8.48 -5.21 -2.88
N ALA A 164 7.54 -4.76 -3.70
CA ALA A 164 7.62 -4.85 -5.15
C ALA A 164 7.72 -3.44 -5.75
N SER A 165 8.55 -3.28 -6.78
CA SER A 165 8.73 -2.01 -7.50
C SER A 165 8.73 -2.28 -8.99
N SER A 166 8.04 -1.44 -9.75
CA SER A 166 7.90 -1.62 -11.19
C SER A 166 7.68 -0.30 -11.90
N LEU A 167 8.12 -0.22 -13.17
CA LEU A 167 7.78 0.92 -14.01
C LEU A 167 6.26 0.99 -14.23
N ASN A 168 5.73 2.20 -14.19
CA ASN A 168 4.32 2.44 -14.44
C ASN A 168 4.01 2.19 -15.93
N PRO A 169 3.18 1.16 -16.26
CA PRO A 169 2.90 0.78 -17.64
C PRO A 169 2.04 1.81 -18.37
N GLN A 170 1.49 2.80 -17.66
CA GLN A 170 0.82 3.95 -18.27
C GLN A 170 1.78 4.81 -19.11
N SER A 171 3.10 4.64 -18.94
CA SER A 171 4.14 5.26 -19.77
C SER A 171 3.95 4.96 -21.27
N ALA A 172 3.37 3.82 -21.63
CA ALA A 172 3.04 3.46 -23.00
C ALA A 172 1.97 4.37 -23.65
N PHE A 173 1.21 5.12 -22.85
CA PHE A 173 0.14 6.02 -23.28
C PHE A 173 0.50 7.51 -23.03
N GLY A 174 1.71 7.77 -22.54
CA GLY A 174 2.20 9.10 -22.18
C GLY A 174 3.40 9.01 -21.26
N GLY A 175 4.54 9.54 -21.70
CA GLY A 175 5.80 9.50 -20.96
C GLY A 175 5.81 10.36 -19.70
N ASP A 176 4.91 11.33 -19.61
CA ASP A 176 4.76 12.23 -18.47
C ASP A 176 3.29 12.36 -18.03
N LEU A 177 3.05 13.16 -16.99
CA LEU A 177 1.72 13.38 -16.44
C LEU A 177 0.75 14.00 -17.45
N MET A 178 1.19 15.05 -18.15
CA MET A 178 0.34 15.85 -19.04
C MET A 178 -0.05 15.09 -20.29
N SER A 179 0.87 14.32 -20.87
CA SER A 179 0.60 13.45 -22.02
C SER A 179 -0.41 12.35 -21.67
N ARG A 180 -0.38 11.79 -20.45
CA ARG A 180 -1.42 10.84 -20.00
C ARG A 180 -2.78 11.49 -19.83
N ILE A 181 -2.82 12.71 -19.29
CA ILE A 181 -4.06 13.48 -19.19
C ILE A 181 -4.61 13.76 -20.59
N ALA A 182 -3.77 14.17 -21.54
CA ALA A 182 -4.16 14.39 -22.94
C ALA A 182 -4.70 13.11 -23.58
N PHE A 183 -4.04 11.96 -23.37
CA PHE A 183 -4.55 10.67 -23.85
C PHE A 183 -5.92 10.33 -23.27
N ALA A 184 -6.13 10.56 -21.97
CA ALA A 184 -7.43 10.36 -21.33
C ALA A 184 -8.51 11.30 -21.88
N GLN A 185 -8.15 12.56 -22.19
CA GLN A 185 -9.03 13.58 -22.76
C GLN A 185 -9.60 13.21 -24.13
N GLU A 186 -8.89 12.41 -24.91
CA GLU A 186 -9.37 11.95 -26.23
C GLU A 186 -10.63 11.09 -26.14
N GLY A 187 -10.89 10.45 -24.99
CA GLY A 187 -12.20 9.87 -24.73
C GLY A 187 -12.27 8.91 -23.53
N PRO A 188 -13.49 8.58 -23.08
CA PRO A 188 -13.71 7.75 -21.89
C PRO A 188 -13.09 6.35 -21.96
N SER A 189 -12.92 5.79 -23.18
CA SER A 189 -12.21 4.52 -23.37
C SER A 189 -10.74 4.59 -22.98
N ASN A 190 -10.09 5.73 -23.20
CA ASN A 190 -8.66 5.92 -22.91
C ASN A 190 -8.41 6.05 -21.41
N ALA A 191 -9.27 6.81 -20.71
CA ALA A 191 -9.26 6.85 -19.25
C ALA A 191 -9.45 5.44 -18.63
N ARG A 192 -10.40 4.64 -19.16
CA ARG A 192 -10.59 3.24 -18.74
C ARG A 192 -9.38 2.35 -19.02
N GLN A 193 -8.67 2.56 -20.14
CA GLN A 193 -7.44 1.83 -20.43
C GLN A 193 -6.34 2.15 -19.42
N LEU A 194 -6.11 3.43 -19.12
CA LEU A 194 -5.15 3.85 -18.10
C LEU A 194 -5.47 3.27 -16.72
N HIS A 195 -6.76 3.30 -16.33
CA HIS A 195 -7.26 2.70 -15.10
C HIS A 195 -7.02 1.19 -15.04
N ALA A 196 -7.39 0.46 -16.10
CA ALA A 196 -7.18 -0.98 -16.17
C ALA A 196 -5.68 -1.34 -16.09
N ARG A 197 -4.80 -0.54 -16.69
CA ARG A 197 -3.35 -0.75 -16.67
C ARG A 197 -2.75 -0.59 -15.28
N ILE A 198 -3.18 0.42 -14.53
CA ILE A 198 -2.69 0.58 -13.16
C ILE A 198 -3.22 -0.55 -12.26
N LEU A 199 -4.50 -0.94 -12.35
CA LEU A 199 -5.02 -2.07 -11.58
C LEU A 199 -4.32 -3.39 -11.90
N GLN A 200 -3.99 -3.62 -13.17
CA GLN A 200 -3.22 -4.80 -13.59
C GLN A 200 -1.84 -4.81 -12.95
N LEU A 201 -1.15 -3.67 -12.91
CA LEU A 201 0.15 -3.54 -12.25
C LEU A 201 0.03 -3.83 -10.74
N LEU A 202 -0.89 -3.16 -10.05
CA LEU A 202 -1.08 -3.35 -8.62
C LEU A 202 -1.42 -4.80 -8.28
N SER A 203 -2.28 -5.43 -9.08
CA SER A 203 -2.61 -6.85 -8.91
C SER A 203 -1.40 -7.76 -9.11
N GLY A 204 -0.54 -7.48 -10.09
CA GLY A 204 0.70 -8.24 -10.29
C GLY A 204 1.70 -8.06 -9.14
N GLN A 205 1.84 -6.84 -8.62
CA GLN A 205 2.68 -6.58 -7.44
C GLN A 205 2.15 -7.29 -6.19
N ILE A 206 0.83 -7.32 -5.99
CA ILE A 206 0.19 -8.08 -4.90
C ILE A 206 0.52 -9.56 -5.02
N GLU A 207 0.37 -10.13 -6.22
CA GLU A 207 0.69 -11.54 -6.47
C GLU A 207 2.16 -11.83 -6.14
N GLU A 208 3.07 -11.00 -6.63
CA GLU A 208 4.51 -11.15 -6.40
C GLU A 208 4.87 -11.16 -4.91
N VAL A 209 4.43 -10.15 -4.15
CA VAL A 209 4.77 -10.05 -2.72
C VAL A 209 4.07 -11.12 -1.88
N CYS A 210 2.84 -11.49 -2.24
CA CYS A 210 2.11 -12.57 -1.59
C CYS A 210 2.80 -13.92 -1.79
N ASP A 211 3.22 -14.24 -3.02
CA ASP A 211 3.88 -15.50 -3.35
C ASP A 211 5.23 -15.62 -2.63
N LYS A 212 6.01 -14.53 -2.58
CA LYS A 212 7.30 -14.48 -1.86
C LYS A 212 7.14 -14.62 -0.35
N ALA A 213 6.12 -13.98 0.23
CA ALA A 213 5.86 -14.03 1.66
C ALA A 213 5.07 -15.27 2.12
N GLY A 214 4.55 -16.08 1.19
CA GLY A 214 3.68 -17.22 1.51
C GLY A 214 2.32 -16.80 2.07
N VAL A 215 1.81 -15.63 1.67
CA VAL A 215 0.57 -15.02 2.16
C VAL A 215 -0.52 -15.14 1.12
N SER A 216 -1.75 -15.49 1.52
CA SER A 216 -2.89 -15.43 0.60
C SER A 216 -3.34 -13.98 0.38
N ARG A 217 -3.61 -13.61 -0.88
CA ARG A 217 -4.19 -12.30 -1.23
C ARG A 217 -5.54 -12.02 -0.55
N ASP A 218 -6.28 -13.07 -0.19
CA ASP A 218 -7.56 -12.96 0.53
C ASP A 218 -7.36 -12.61 2.01
N GLN A 219 -6.12 -12.61 2.49
CA GLN A 219 -5.73 -12.18 3.83
C GLN A 219 -5.18 -10.75 3.85
N ILE A 220 -5.24 -10.05 2.73
CA ILE A 220 -5.02 -8.60 2.65
C ILE A 220 -6.34 -7.91 2.98
N TYR A 221 -6.46 -7.40 4.20
CA TYR A 221 -7.70 -6.82 4.74
C TYR A 221 -7.74 -5.30 4.69
N LYS A 222 -6.65 -4.63 4.31
CA LYS A 222 -6.59 -3.17 4.19
C LYS A 222 -5.60 -2.76 3.11
N VAL A 223 -5.96 -1.77 2.31
CA VAL A 223 -5.06 -1.17 1.32
C VAL A 223 -5.02 0.34 1.52
N VAL A 224 -3.84 0.93 1.41
CA VAL A 224 -3.65 2.39 1.36
C VAL A 224 -2.90 2.70 0.07
N ALA A 225 -3.36 3.68 -0.70
CA ALA A 225 -2.64 4.13 -1.89
C ALA A 225 -2.48 5.66 -1.88
N VAL A 226 -1.29 6.09 -2.26
CA VAL A 226 -0.92 7.49 -2.46
C VAL A 226 -0.40 7.69 -3.87
N GLY A 227 -0.35 8.93 -4.31
CA GLY A 227 0.11 9.33 -5.63
C GLY A 227 -0.34 10.75 -5.93
N ASN A 228 0.26 11.36 -6.94
CA ASN A 228 -0.13 12.69 -7.37
C ASN A 228 -1.60 12.70 -7.83
N THR A 229 -2.19 13.88 -7.92
CA THR A 229 -3.62 14.06 -8.18
C THR A 229 -4.13 13.32 -9.42
N ALA A 230 -3.37 13.31 -10.52
CA ALA A 230 -3.79 12.60 -11.72
C ALA A 230 -3.63 11.08 -11.60
N MET A 231 -2.56 10.58 -10.97
CA MET A 231 -2.44 9.13 -10.66
C MET A 231 -3.57 8.65 -9.74
N HIS A 232 -3.94 9.46 -8.73
CA HIS A 232 -5.10 9.22 -7.87
C HIS A 232 -6.40 9.10 -8.68
N HIS A 233 -6.66 10.02 -9.60
CA HIS A 233 -7.88 9.97 -10.44
C HIS A 233 -7.88 8.74 -11.35
N LEU A 234 -6.75 8.45 -12.01
CA LEU A 234 -6.62 7.27 -12.88
C LEU A 234 -6.79 5.95 -12.12
N LEU A 235 -6.25 5.84 -10.91
CA LEU A 235 -6.48 4.67 -10.05
C LEU A 235 -7.96 4.48 -9.77
N LEU A 236 -8.69 5.56 -9.48
CA LEU A 236 -10.13 5.50 -9.18
C LEU A 236 -11.03 5.42 -10.43
N GLY A 237 -10.44 5.43 -11.64
CA GLY A 237 -11.20 5.48 -12.89
C GLY A 237 -11.94 6.80 -13.11
N ILE A 238 -11.53 7.86 -12.40
CA ILE A 238 -12.06 9.22 -12.56
C ILE A 238 -11.31 9.90 -13.72
N ASP A 239 -12.05 10.61 -14.56
CA ASP A 239 -11.48 11.39 -15.65
C ASP A 239 -10.54 12.51 -15.12
N PRO A 240 -9.24 12.49 -15.46
CA PRO A 240 -8.30 13.50 -14.99
C PRO A 240 -8.28 14.76 -15.88
N THR A 241 -9.12 14.85 -16.92
CA THR A 241 -9.13 15.93 -17.93
C THR A 241 -8.96 17.33 -17.34
N TYR A 242 -9.79 17.69 -16.35
CA TYR A 242 -9.82 19.04 -15.77
C TYR A 242 -8.71 19.30 -14.74
N VAL A 243 -7.94 18.28 -14.36
CA VAL A 243 -6.71 18.46 -13.57
C VAL A 243 -5.62 19.08 -14.43
N GLY A 244 -5.57 18.78 -15.73
CA GLY A 244 -4.60 19.34 -16.67
C GLY A 244 -5.01 20.67 -17.31
N GLN A 245 -6.21 21.19 -17.03
CA GLN A 245 -6.73 22.42 -17.62
C GLN A 245 -7.04 23.44 -16.54
N ALA A 246 -6.61 24.70 -16.72
CA ALA A 246 -6.94 25.77 -15.78
C ALA A 246 -8.47 25.83 -15.53
N PRO A 247 -8.93 25.88 -14.27
CA PRO A 247 -8.19 26.17 -13.03
C PRO A 247 -7.59 24.95 -12.29
N TYR A 248 -7.31 23.86 -12.99
CA TYR A 248 -6.65 22.63 -12.50
C TYR A 248 -7.43 21.95 -11.37
N ALA A 249 -8.75 21.86 -11.54
CA ALA A 249 -9.66 21.42 -10.50
C ALA A 249 -9.77 19.89 -10.46
N PRO A 250 -9.39 19.22 -9.35
CA PRO A 250 -9.68 17.81 -9.16
C PRO A 250 -11.17 17.59 -8.86
N SER A 251 -11.71 16.43 -9.21
CA SER A 251 -13.10 16.07 -8.89
C SER A 251 -13.36 15.93 -7.39
N VAL A 252 -12.31 15.61 -6.63
CA VAL A 252 -12.38 15.39 -5.18
C VAL A 252 -11.06 15.74 -4.52
N ARG A 253 -11.13 16.32 -3.31
CA ARG A 253 -9.95 16.64 -2.48
C ARG A 253 -9.93 15.94 -1.13
N ARG A 254 -11.09 15.55 -0.60
CA ARG A 254 -11.18 14.81 0.67
C ARG A 254 -10.61 13.40 0.49
N SER A 255 -10.21 12.79 1.60
CA SER A 255 -9.87 11.36 1.63
C SER A 255 -11.03 10.51 1.15
N LEU A 256 -10.73 9.40 0.49
CA LEU A 256 -11.71 8.44 0.01
C LEU A 256 -11.48 7.07 0.62
N ARG A 257 -12.59 6.35 0.83
CA ARG A 257 -12.64 4.95 1.19
C ARG A 257 -13.57 4.26 0.22
N VAL A 258 -13.03 3.33 -0.55
CA VAL A 258 -13.79 2.42 -1.44
C VAL A 258 -13.51 0.99 -1.03
N THR A 259 -14.28 0.03 -1.56
CA THR A 259 -13.95 -1.39 -1.37
C THR A 259 -13.01 -1.88 -2.45
N ALA A 260 -12.19 -2.89 -2.16
CA ALA A 260 -11.35 -3.54 -3.17
C ALA A 260 -12.17 -4.05 -4.37
N ARG A 261 -13.37 -4.58 -4.10
CA ARG A 261 -14.33 -5.01 -5.14
C ARG A 261 -14.77 -3.85 -6.04
N GLU A 262 -15.14 -2.71 -5.45
CA GLU A 262 -15.55 -1.52 -6.21
C GLU A 262 -14.41 -0.97 -7.07
N LEU A 263 -13.20 -0.98 -6.52
CA LEU A 263 -11.99 -0.55 -7.24
C LEU A 263 -11.55 -1.56 -8.31
N GLY A 264 -11.93 -2.82 -8.21
CA GLY A 264 -11.45 -3.90 -9.09
C GLY A 264 -10.06 -4.46 -8.71
N LEU A 265 -9.63 -4.26 -7.46
CA LEU A 265 -8.36 -4.77 -6.93
C LEU A 265 -8.51 -6.20 -6.41
N ARG A 266 -7.55 -7.08 -6.71
CA ARG A 266 -7.59 -8.51 -6.38
C ARG A 266 -7.00 -8.83 -5.00
N VAL A 267 -7.65 -8.32 -3.96
CA VAL A 267 -7.42 -8.68 -2.55
C VAL A 267 -8.74 -9.15 -1.94
N HIS A 268 -8.84 -9.29 -0.61
CA HIS A 268 -10.11 -9.57 0.03
C HIS A 268 -11.19 -8.57 -0.45
N PRO A 269 -12.34 -9.02 -0.98
CA PRO A 269 -13.26 -8.15 -1.72
C PRO A 269 -13.87 -7.02 -0.88
N ASN A 270 -14.01 -7.24 0.44
CA ASN A 270 -14.52 -6.24 1.38
C ASN A 270 -13.42 -5.35 1.98
N ALA A 271 -12.14 -5.60 1.66
CA ALA A 271 -11.04 -4.78 2.19
C ALA A 271 -11.24 -3.31 1.80
N PRO A 272 -11.21 -2.38 2.76
CA PRO A 272 -11.21 -0.97 2.45
C PRO A 272 -9.89 -0.57 1.77
N VAL A 273 -10.02 0.18 0.68
CA VAL A 273 -8.93 0.87 0.01
C VAL A 273 -9.03 2.35 0.35
N PHE A 274 -8.00 2.87 1.02
CA PHE A 274 -7.91 4.26 1.45
C PHE A 274 -7.04 5.07 0.50
N LEU A 275 -7.57 6.23 0.12
CA LEU A 275 -6.85 7.25 -0.62
C LEU A 275 -6.75 8.49 0.27
N LEU A 276 -5.52 8.98 0.44
CA LEU A 276 -5.27 10.19 1.21
C LEU A 276 -5.88 11.43 0.50
N PRO A 277 -6.14 12.52 1.24
CA PRO A 277 -6.67 13.73 0.64
C PRO A 277 -5.70 14.36 -0.36
N LEU A 278 -6.22 15.14 -1.31
CA LEU A 278 -5.46 15.90 -2.29
C LEU A 278 -5.35 17.36 -1.86
N VAL A 279 -4.16 17.94 -2.00
CA VAL A 279 -3.94 19.36 -1.68
C VAL A 279 -4.47 20.23 -2.80
N ALA A 280 -4.10 19.96 -4.06
CA ALA A 280 -4.47 20.75 -5.24
C ALA A 280 -4.38 19.92 -6.54
N GLY A 281 -4.56 20.57 -7.71
CA GLY A 281 -4.46 19.93 -9.02
C GLY A 281 -3.11 19.21 -9.28
N PHE A 282 -2.00 19.77 -8.82
CA PHE A 282 -0.66 19.21 -9.02
C PHE A 282 0.05 18.79 -7.73
N VAL A 283 -0.65 18.83 -6.59
CA VAL A 283 -0.09 18.42 -5.28
C VAL A 283 -1.04 17.38 -4.69
N GLY A 284 -0.63 16.13 -4.74
CA GLY A 284 -1.49 14.98 -4.49
C GLY A 284 -1.35 14.37 -3.10
N ALA A 285 -1.82 13.12 -3.03
CA ALA A 285 -1.85 12.32 -1.82
C ALA A 285 -0.45 11.83 -1.40
N ASP A 286 0.46 11.68 -2.36
CA ASP A 286 1.89 11.43 -2.16
C ASP A 286 2.55 12.49 -1.27
N THR A 287 2.31 13.77 -1.56
CA THR A 287 2.79 14.88 -0.74
C THR A 287 2.24 14.83 0.68
N VAL A 288 0.96 14.46 0.84
CA VAL A 288 0.35 14.28 2.16
C VAL A 288 0.99 13.08 2.89
N GLY A 289 1.27 11.99 2.18
CA GLY A 289 2.03 10.85 2.69
C GLY A 289 3.40 11.26 3.23
N MET A 290 4.15 12.07 2.49
CA MET A 290 5.43 12.66 2.92
C MET A 290 5.26 13.53 4.18
N VAL A 291 4.23 14.38 4.23
CA VAL A 291 3.96 15.23 5.40
C VAL A 291 3.68 14.39 6.65
N LEU A 292 2.91 13.31 6.52
CA LEU A 292 2.59 12.40 7.61
C LEU A 292 3.81 11.60 8.07
N SER A 293 4.61 11.08 7.14
CA SER A 293 5.79 10.27 7.46
C SER A 293 6.90 11.10 8.12
N THR A 294 7.13 12.33 7.64
CA THR A 294 8.16 13.23 8.18
C THR A 294 7.72 13.94 9.46
N ARG A 295 6.41 13.97 9.75
CA ARG A 295 5.81 14.74 10.86
C ARG A 295 6.26 16.19 10.86
N ILE A 296 6.42 16.78 9.68
CA ILE A 296 6.87 18.16 9.52
C ILE A 296 5.93 19.15 10.25
N TYR A 297 4.64 18.82 10.34
CA TYR A 297 3.60 19.55 11.07
C TYR A 297 3.74 19.49 12.60
N GLU A 298 4.60 18.64 13.16
CA GLU A 298 4.88 18.61 14.61
C GLU A 298 6.08 19.48 14.99
N SER A 299 6.87 19.90 13.99
CA SER A 299 8.10 20.65 14.17
C SER A 299 7.85 22.03 14.77
N ARG A 300 8.65 22.40 15.78
CA ARG A 300 8.64 23.75 16.36
C ARG A 300 9.28 24.81 15.46
N GLY A 301 10.24 24.41 14.62
CA GLY A 301 10.92 25.29 13.67
C GLY A 301 10.49 25.03 12.24
N THR A 302 10.63 26.01 11.36
CA THR A 302 10.41 25.85 9.93
C THR A 302 11.35 24.79 9.37
N ARG A 303 10.77 23.80 8.71
CA ARG A 303 11.48 22.74 7.99
C ARG A 303 11.08 22.77 6.53
N ILE A 304 11.87 22.10 5.71
CA ILE A 304 11.59 21.83 4.31
C ILE A 304 11.63 20.32 4.08
N ALA A 305 10.64 19.82 3.38
CA ALA A 305 10.62 18.47 2.81
C ALA A 305 10.51 18.63 1.29
N VAL A 306 11.35 17.90 0.56
CA VAL A 306 11.43 17.95 -0.90
C VAL A 306 11.28 16.52 -1.40
N ASP A 307 10.21 16.28 -2.16
CA ASP A 307 10.05 15.06 -2.93
C ASP A 307 10.69 15.27 -4.31
N ILE A 308 11.66 14.42 -4.64
CA ILE A 308 12.42 14.51 -5.88
C ILE A 308 12.02 13.31 -6.75
N GLY A 309 11.01 13.53 -7.59
CA GLY A 309 10.52 12.53 -8.54
C GLY A 309 10.37 13.09 -9.94
N THR A 310 9.43 12.54 -10.70
CA THR A 310 9.01 13.11 -12.00
C THR A 310 8.53 14.56 -11.84
N ASN A 311 7.88 14.83 -10.72
CA ASN A 311 7.54 16.17 -10.25
C ASN A 311 8.48 16.55 -9.09
N GLY A 312 8.62 17.85 -8.85
CA GLY A 312 9.35 18.38 -7.70
C GLY A 312 8.40 19.02 -6.70
N GLU A 313 7.86 18.24 -5.77
CA GLU A 313 6.99 18.73 -4.72
C GLU A 313 7.81 19.23 -3.52
N VAL A 314 7.51 20.45 -3.06
CA VAL A 314 8.19 21.08 -1.93
C VAL A 314 7.17 21.47 -0.88
N VAL A 315 7.38 21.01 0.36
CA VAL A 315 6.60 21.43 1.53
C VAL A 315 7.52 22.16 2.49
N ILE A 316 7.15 23.39 2.84
CA ILE A 316 7.84 24.19 3.85
C ILE A 316 6.84 24.51 4.95
N GLY A 317 7.20 24.25 6.20
CA GLY A 317 6.29 24.51 7.30
C GLY A 317 6.82 24.13 8.67
N SER A 318 5.98 24.40 9.65
CA SER A 318 6.09 24.02 11.06
C SER A 318 4.69 23.66 11.56
N ARG A 319 4.54 23.45 12.88
CA ARG A 319 3.25 23.38 13.55
C ARG A 319 2.33 24.57 13.22
#